data_AF-A0A969X8Y6-F1
#
_entry.id   AF-A0A969X8Y6-F1
#
_cell.length_a   1.000
_cell.length_b   1.000
_cell.length_c   1.000
_cell.angle_alpha   90.00
_cell.angle_beta   90.00
_cell.angle_gamma   90.00
#
_symmetry.space_group_name_H-M   'P 1'
#
loop_
_entity.id
_entity.type
_entity.pdbx_description
1 polymer ?
#
loop_
_entity_poly.entity_id
_entity_poly.type
_entity_poly.pdbx_seq_one_letter_code
_entity_poly.pdbx_strand_id
1 'polypeptide(L)' 'MTAAERREEIATLLIGAAEPISAGTLAVQFSVSRQVIVGDIALLRAAGIDIQATPRGY' A
#
# COMPACT_ATOMS: atom_id res chain seq x y z
N MET A 1 -8.55 -3.14 12.85
CA MET A 1 -7.74 -3.62 11.72
C MET A 1 -6.32 -3.87 12.21
N THR A 2 -5.80 -5.07 11.98
CA THR A 2 -4.41 -5.46 12.24
C THR A 2 -3.50 -5.02 11.09
N ALA A 3 -2.18 -5.08 11.29
CA ALA A 3 -1.24 -4.77 10.21
C ALA A 3 -1.30 -5.78 9.05
N ALA A 4 -1.67 -7.04 9.33
CA ALA A 4 -1.84 -8.07 8.31
C ALA A 4 -3.06 -7.80 7.43
N GLU A 5 -4.22 -7.55 8.06
CA GLU A 5 -5.46 -7.18 7.37
C GLU A 5 -5.26 -5.94 6.49
N ARG A 6 -4.58 -4.91 7.02
CA ARG A 6 -4.26 -3.70 6.24
C ARG A 6 -3.44 -4.01 4.98
N ARG A 7 -2.45 -4.90 5.08
CA ARG A 7 -1.61 -5.27 3.95
C ARG A 7 -2.37 -6.02 2.87
N GLU A 8 -3.26 -6.92 3.26
CA GLU A 8 -4.15 -7.63 2.32
C GLU A 8 -5.08 -6.64 1.59
N GLU A 9 -5.63 -5.68 2.32
CA GLU A 9 -6.50 -4.65 1.74
C GLU A 9 -5.72 -3.68 0.82
N ILE A 10 -4.51 -3.26 1.21
CA ILE A 10 -3.59 -2.49 0.36
C ILE A 10 -3.32 -3.23 -0.95
N ALA A 11 -2.96 -4.52 -0.89
CA ALA A 11 -2.68 -5.31 -2.08
C ALA A 11 -3.91 -5.39 -3.01
N THR A 12 -5.09 -5.62 -2.42
CA THR A 12 -6.36 -5.68 -3.16
C THR A 12 -6.67 -4.36 -3.86
N LEU A 13 -6.48 -3.23 -3.17
CA LEU A 13 -6.70 -1.89 -3.73
C LEU A 13 -5.76 -1.62 -4.90
N LEU A 14 -4.46 -1.93 -4.75
CA LEU A 14 -3.47 -1.68 -5.80
C LEU A 14 -3.70 -2.54 -7.05
N ILE A 15 -4.14 -3.79 -6.89
CA ILE A 15 -4.48 -4.67 -8.02
C ILE A 15 -5.70 -4.16 -8.81
N GLY A 16 -6.68 -3.57 -8.11
CA GLY A 16 -7.92 -3.06 -8.73
C GLY A 16 -7.86 -1.61 -9.19
N ALA A 17 -6.76 -0.88 -8.91
CA ALA A 17 -6.66 0.53 -9.18
C ALA A 17 -6.40 0.81 -10.67
N ALA A 18 -7.18 1.71 -11.26
CA ALA A 18 -6.94 2.20 -12.63
C ALA A 18 -5.81 3.23 -12.71
N GLU A 19 -5.47 3.88 -11.58
CA GLU A 19 -4.41 4.87 -11.47
C GLU A 19 -3.54 4.60 -10.24
N PRO A 20 -2.25 5.00 -10.26
CA PRO A 20 -1.37 4.81 -9.11
C PRO A 20 -1.91 5.47 -7.85
N ILE A 21 -1.85 4.77 -6.72
CA ILE A 21 -2.35 5.27 -5.44
C ILE A 21 -1.18 5.73 -4.59
N SER A 22 -1.22 7.00 -4.16
CA SER A 22 -0.15 7.54 -3.33
C SER A 22 -0.14 6.91 -1.93
N ALA A 23 1.05 6.76 -1.35
CA ALA A 23 1.20 6.34 0.05
C ALA A 23 0.44 7.25 1.04
N GLY A 24 0.26 8.53 0.69
CA GLY A 24 -0.50 9.48 1.51
C GLY A 24 -2.00 9.20 1.48
N THR A 25 -2.54 8.83 0.31
CA THR A 25 -3.95 8.46 0.14
C THR A 25 -4.28 7.22 0.97
N LEU A 26 -3.45 6.17 0.86
CA LEU A 26 -3.58 4.95 1.66
C LEU A 26 -3.46 5.26 3.17
N ALA A 27 -2.53 6.15 3.56
CA ALA A 27 -2.34 6.52 4.95
C ALA A 27 -3.59 7.17 5.56
N VAL A 28 -4.24 8.07 4.83
CA VAL A 28 -5.51 8.67 5.24
C VAL A 28 -6.62 7.62 5.33
N GLN A 29 -6.76 6.78 4.31
CA GLN A 29 -7.79 5.73 4.28
C GLN A 29 -7.67 4.77 5.47
N PHE A 30 -6.45 4.35 5.81
CA PHE A 30 -6.19 3.41 6.89
C PHE A 30 -5.93 4.06 8.25
N SER A 31 -6.02 5.40 8.36
CA SER A 31 -5.76 6.16 9.59
C SER A 31 -4.39 5.85 10.21
N VAL A 32 -3.37 5.74 9.37
CA VAL A 32 -1.96 5.50 9.76
C VAL A 32 -1.06 6.58 9.17
N SER A 33 0.22 6.59 9.57
CA SER A 33 1.19 7.48 8.94
C SER A 33 1.61 6.96 7.57
N ARG A 34 2.10 7.86 6.71
CA ARG A 34 2.72 7.47 5.43
C ARG A 34 3.83 6.44 5.60
N GLN A 35 4.62 6.53 6.68
CA GLN A 35 5.73 5.61 6.94
C GLN A 35 5.24 4.18 7.21
N VAL A 36 4.09 4.02 7.86
CA VAL A 36 3.47 2.71 8.05
C VAL A 36 3.12 2.08 6.71
N ILE A 37 2.51 2.86 5.80
CA ILE A 37 2.19 2.38 4.44
C ILE A 37 3.45 2.00 3.66
N VAL A 38 4.50 2.82 3.71
CA VAL A 38 5.77 2.50 3.05
C VAL A 38 6.35 1.18 3.57
N GLY A 39 6.31 0.96 4.90
CA GLY A 39 6.74 -0.30 5.50
C GLY A 39 5.88 -1.49 5.08
N ASP A 40 4.56 -1.32 5.01
CA ASP A 40 3.64 -2.35 4.53
C ASP A 40 3.90 -2.74 3.08
N ILE A 41 4.12 -1.76 2.19
CA ILE A 41 4.48 -2.00 0.79
C ILE A 41 5.83 -2.73 0.69
N ALA A 42 6.80 -2.38 1.53
CA ALA A 42 8.09 -3.08 1.56
C ALA A 42 7.93 -4.54 1.97
N LEU A 43 7.08 -4.84 2.96
CA LEU A 43 6.76 -6.21 3.38
C LEU A 43 6.03 -6.99 2.28
N LEU A 44 5.07 -6.37 1.58
CA LEU A 44 4.36 -6.98 0.46
C LEU A 44 5.31 -7.33 -0.69
N ARG A 45 6.24 -6.42 -1.04
CA ARG A 45 7.30 -6.69 -2.03
C ARG A 45 8.22 -7.83 -1.60
N ALA A 46 8.63 -7.85 -0.34
CA ALA A 46 9.47 -8.91 0.20
C ALA A 46 8.76 -10.28 0.20
N ALA A 47 7.42 -10.28 0.26
CA ALA A 47 6.59 -11.47 0.11
C ALA A 47 6.39 -11.89 -1.37
N GLY A 48 6.98 -11.17 -2.33
CA GLY A 48 6.94 -11.51 -3.76
C GLY A 48 5.82 -10.85 -4.56
N ILE A 49 5.08 -9.91 -3.97
CA ILE A 49 4.05 -9.16 -4.70
C ILE A 49 4.73 -8.07 -5.53
N ASP A 50 4.47 -8.09 -6.85
CA ASP A 50 5.00 -7.09 -7.77
C ASP A 50 4.24 -5.76 -7.63
N ILE A 51 4.77 -4.89 -6.77
CA ILE A 51 4.28 -3.53 -6.58
C ILE A 51 5.35 -2.59 -7.10
N GLN A 52 5.06 -1.74 -8.08
CA GLN A 52 6.00 -0.74 -8.57
C GLN A 52 5.83 0.58 -7.82
N ALA A 53 6.86 1.41 -7.76
CA ALA A 53 6.76 2.74 -7.17
C ALA A 53 7.01 3.76 -8.27
N THR A 54 6.09 4.71 -8.39
CA THR A 54 6.16 5.83 -9.32
C THR A 54 6.14 7.14 -8.54
N PRO A 55 6.49 8.28 -9.16
CA PRO A 55 6.31 9.59 -8.52
C PRO A 55 4.85 9.90 -8.12
N ARG A 56 3.87 9.23 -8.74
CA ARG A 56 2.43 9.43 -8.48
C ARG A 56 1.86 8.50 -7.40
N GLY A 57 2.54 7.40 -7.10
CA GLY A 57 2.05 6.39 -6.16
C GLY A 57 2.61 5.00 -6.45
N TYR A 58 1.98 4.00 -5.85
CA TYR A 58 2.20 2.59 -6.15
C TYR A 58 1.23 2.10 -7.21
#